data_AF-A0A353RCD3-F1
#
_entry.id   AF-A0A353RCD3-F1
#
_cell.length_a   1.000
_cell.length_b   1.000
_cell.length_c   1.000
_cell.angle_alpha   90.00
_cell.angle_beta   90.00
_cell.angle_gamma   90.00
#
_symmetry.space_group_name_H-M   'P 1'
#
loop_
_entity.id
_entity.type
_entity.pdbx_description
1 polymer ?
#
loop_
_entity_poly.entity_id
_entity_poly.type
_entity_poly.pdbx_seq_one_letter_code
_entity_poly.pdbx_strand_id
1 'polypeptide(L)'
;MSSTASTSSISSFYTENGVTRLNGSELMSGLDTQKLIDAMTAKTQSKIDKQNSLEQVATWRREMYREVESLMQKLSDDYFSFASDTNILSSTFFSSLDLVSSSSAVSATGTASNAGNVVVNSVSQTAKAAVYTTQDISGVTTIQSGALRSEWAQSAVGGKSLVVGYGGKQYTLTVDSSVTLDSGADADANANLTKITDNLNKQIASSDELKGHVEFSAENGQVTLKSTDGTTDVSVTAYKADGDDTSGETFLSALGLSGKTAAASITGDTVTTDADSPLFNQTVSSASYLKLKVDGTDYTVYLGTDEDGNPLDLSNVSSTDEVANAVAQQLQSQIAGNSDLKDKVSVTSSGGKITITGGDVSGGSENLLQGLGLQADGGTVDKAALTKSYLGDTLAGSTVSFTLDGVTKAVSFSESEKDDYDEAGKISGYLQKKLNTAFGSEKVTVAEESGRLTFSVTDSTSVLKIASASASGVLGEDGALRLRYGAVNRLDTTMTLDEYANSVSTELSATETDADGKPLYELNVNGKAFTFSGDNEIGTVLSTISNDSDAGVNIQYSQTSNCFRILADDTGAQGRISVQDVGSGNLA
;
A
#
# COMPACT_ATOMS: atom_id res chain seq x y z
N MET A 1 -37.64 55.83 66.76
CA MET A 1 -38.65 56.77 67.29
C MET A 1 -39.85 55.95 67.72
N SER A 2 -40.59 56.18 68.78
CA SER A 2 -40.45 56.96 70.00
C SER A 2 -41.43 56.29 70.96
N SER A 3 -41.11 56.28 72.24
CA SER A 3 -42.07 56.03 73.32
C SER A 3 -43.29 56.92 73.19
N THR A 4 -44.44 56.48 73.73
CA THR A 4 -45.65 57.29 74.01
C THR A 4 -46.26 57.94 72.76
N ALA A 5 -47.54 58.25 72.66
CA ALA A 5 -48.75 57.93 73.40
C ALA A 5 -49.83 57.99 72.31
N SER A 6 -50.88 57.20 72.40
CA SER A 6 -52.10 57.51 71.65
C SER A 6 -53.28 57.11 72.52
N THR A 7 -53.80 58.14 73.17
CA THR A 7 -55.17 58.23 73.67
C THR A 7 -56.14 57.56 72.71
N SER A 8 -56.86 56.60 73.23
CA SER A 8 -57.86 55.78 72.57
C SER A 8 -59.00 56.62 71.99
N SER A 9 -59.07 56.72 70.66
CA SER A 9 -60.34 56.89 69.95
C SER A 9 -61.08 55.56 70.00
N ILE A 10 -62.15 55.50 70.79
CA ILE A 10 -62.97 54.29 70.95
C ILE A 10 -63.73 54.06 69.65
N SER A 11 -63.56 52.85 69.10
CA SER A 11 -64.22 52.36 67.90
C SER A 11 -65.76 52.47 68.01
N SER A 12 -66.43 52.79 66.90
CA SER A 12 -67.90 52.97 66.80
C SER A 12 -68.71 51.76 67.28
N PHE A 13 -68.09 50.57 67.27
CA PHE A 13 -68.66 49.34 67.78
C PHE A 13 -67.63 48.66 68.66
N TYR A 14 -68.06 48.24 69.86
CA TYR A 14 -67.25 47.45 70.77
C TYR A 14 -68.09 46.31 71.34
N THR A 15 -67.46 45.17 71.57
CA THR A 15 -68.14 44.00 72.12
C THR A 15 -67.63 43.79 73.53
N GLU A 16 -68.53 43.99 74.50
CA GLU A 16 -68.25 43.81 75.91
C GLU A 16 -69.23 42.78 76.46
N ASN A 17 -68.72 41.73 77.11
CA ASN A 17 -69.52 40.64 77.67
C ASN A 17 -70.54 40.00 76.71
N GLY A 18 -70.20 39.88 75.43
CA GLY A 18 -70.98 39.12 74.45
C GLY A 18 -72.15 39.88 73.81
N VAL A 19 -72.30 41.18 74.08
CA VAL A 19 -73.24 42.06 73.37
C VAL A 19 -72.44 43.08 72.60
N THR A 20 -72.58 43.09 71.26
CA THR A 20 -71.98 44.12 70.41
C THR A 20 -72.78 45.41 70.58
N ARG A 21 -72.11 46.46 71.07
CA ARG A 21 -72.72 47.74 71.41
C ARG A 21 -72.21 48.82 70.46
N LEU A 22 -73.14 49.72 70.09
CA LEU A 22 -72.90 50.86 69.21
C LEU A 22 -72.61 52.08 70.09
N ASN A 23 -71.46 52.73 69.90
CA ASN A 23 -71.11 53.95 70.62
C ASN A 23 -71.98 55.10 70.09
N GLY A 24 -72.79 55.71 70.98
CA GLY A 24 -73.92 56.57 70.63
C GLY A 24 -73.60 57.93 69.98
N SER A 25 -72.33 58.25 69.72
CA SER A 25 -71.91 59.51 69.11
C SER A 25 -72.05 59.55 67.58
N GLU A 26 -72.38 58.43 66.92
CA GLU A 26 -72.38 58.32 65.45
C GLU A 26 -73.73 57.91 64.82
N LEU A 27 -74.85 58.00 65.56
CA LEU A 27 -76.20 57.68 65.07
C LEU A 27 -76.72 58.57 63.90
N MET A 28 -75.89 59.47 63.36
CA MET A 28 -76.27 60.38 62.26
C MET A 28 -75.56 60.07 60.92
N SER A 29 -74.82 58.96 60.80
CA SER A 29 -74.30 58.48 59.52
C SER A 29 -74.53 56.96 59.39
N GLY A 30 -74.92 56.51 58.19
CA GLY A 30 -75.54 55.21 57.93
C GLY A 30 -74.87 54.00 58.61
N LEU A 31 -75.72 53.10 59.10
CA LEU A 31 -75.34 51.85 59.76
C LEU A 31 -74.52 50.95 58.79
N ASP A 32 -73.21 50.83 59.00
CA ASP A 32 -72.31 49.97 58.22
C ASP A 32 -72.57 48.49 58.57
N THR A 33 -73.48 47.86 57.83
CA THR A 33 -73.95 46.49 58.07
C THR A 33 -72.85 45.43 57.98
N GLN A 34 -71.80 45.66 57.19
CA GLN A 34 -70.70 44.71 57.04
C GLN A 34 -69.90 44.61 58.33
N LYS A 35 -69.52 45.75 58.92
CA LYS A 35 -68.79 45.77 60.21
C LYS A 35 -69.58 45.14 61.35
N LEU A 36 -70.91 45.23 61.33
CA LEU A 36 -71.78 44.57 62.31
C LEU A 36 -71.76 43.04 62.14
N ILE A 37 -71.84 42.53 60.91
CA ILE A 37 -71.74 41.10 60.62
C ILE A 37 -70.34 40.58 60.98
N ASP A 38 -69.29 41.34 60.67
CA ASP A 38 -67.92 41.01 61.04
C ASP A 38 -67.77 40.97 62.57
N ALA A 39 -68.31 41.95 63.30
CA ALA A 39 -68.26 41.96 64.76
C ALA A 39 -69.04 40.80 65.41
N MET A 40 -70.17 40.39 64.82
CA MET A 40 -70.94 39.23 65.31
C MET A 40 -70.30 37.89 64.97
N THR A 41 -69.62 37.79 63.82
CA THR A 41 -68.95 36.55 63.38
C THR A 41 -67.52 36.42 63.90
N ALA A 42 -66.86 37.51 64.28
CA ALA A 42 -65.47 37.55 64.76
C ALA A 42 -65.18 36.58 65.92
N LYS A 43 -66.13 36.39 66.84
CA LYS A 43 -65.95 35.45 67.97
C LYS A 43 -65.94 33.99 67.51
N THR A 44 -66.74 33.66 66.50
CA THR A 44 -66.77 32.32 65.89
C THR A 44 -65.55 32.13 65.01
N GLN A 45 -65.19 33.14 64.20
CA GLN A 45 -63.99 33.12 63.38
C GLN A 45 -62.73 32.94 64.23
N SER A 46 -62.59 33.68 65.34
CA SER A 46 -61.45 33.53 66.26
C SER A 46 -61.34 32.12 66.87
N LYS A 47 -62.46 31.44 67.15
CA LYS A 47 -62.45 30.05 67.60
C LYS A 47 -62.05 29.09 66.48
N ILE A 48 -62.52 29.34 65.25
CA ILE A 48 -62.14 28.58 64.05
C ILE A 48 -60.65 28.77 63.79
N ASP A 49 -60.13 30.00 63.82
CA ASP A 49 -58.71 30.32 63.61
C ASP A 49 -57.84 29.65 64.68
N LYS A 50 -58.27 29.63 65.94
CA LYS A 50 -57.58 28.91 67.03
C LYS A 50 -57.55 27.40 66.77
N GLN A 51 -58.66 26.83 66.30
CA GLN A 51 -58.73 25.41 65.98
C GLN A 51 -57.86 25.06 64.76
N ASN A 52 -57.90 25.88 63.70
CA ASN A 52 -57.04 25.75 62.52
C ASN A 52 -55.55 25.87 62.90
N SER A 53 -55.21 26.79 63.80
CA SER A 53 -53.84 26.92 64.33
C SER A 53 -53.40 25.67 65.10
N LEU A 54 -54.26 25.09 65.94
CA LEU A 54 -53.97 23.83 66.63
C LEU A 54 -53.84 22.65 65.66
N GLU A 55 -54.67 22.60 64.62
CA GLU A 55 -54.58 21.60 63.55
C GLU A 55 -53.27 21.73 62.77
N GLN A 56 -52.83 22.96 62.45
CA GLN A 56 -51.55 23.23 61.80
C GLN A 56 -50.38 22.77 62.69
N VAL A 57 -50.41 23.09 63.98
CA VAL A 57 -49.37 22.67 64.95
C VAL A 57 -49.34 21.14 65.09
N ALA A 58 -50.50 20.48 65.11
CA ALA A 58 -50.57 19.02 65.15
C ALA A 58 -50.02 18.39 63.86
N THR A 59 -50.31 19.00 62.71
CA THR A 59 -49.80 18.58 61.40
C THR A 59 -48.27 18.69 61.35
N TRP A 60 -47.71 19.83 61.76
CA TRP A 60 -46.25 20.03 61.84
C TRP A 60 -45.58 19.04 62.78
N ARG A 61 -46.16 18.77 63.96
CA ARG A 61 -45.63 17.75 64.87
C ARG A 61 -45.60 16.37 64.23
N ARG A 62 -46.67 15.98 63.54
CA ARG A 62 -46.74 14.70 62.83
C ARG A 62 -45.70 14.61 61.71
N GLU A 63 -45.50 15.69 60.95
CA GLU A 63 -44.48 15.75 59.90
C GLU A 63 -43.07 15.62 60.47
N MET A 64 -42.74 16.35 61.55
CA MET A 64 -41.46 16.18 62.24
C MET A 64 -41.24 14.75 62.75
N TYR A 65 -42.26 14.12 63.33
CA TYR A 65 -42.12 12.72 63.77
C TYR A 65 -41.86 11.77 62.60
N ARG A 66 -42.54 11.95 61.47
CA ARG A 66 -42.31 11.15 60.26
C ARG A 66 -40.92 11.35 59.67
N GLU A 67 -40.41 12.58 59.68
CA GLU A 67 -39.07 12.88 59.20
C GLU A 67 -37.99 12.20 60.07
N VAL A 68 -38.12 12.32 61.40
CA VAL A 68 -37.21 11.64 62.34
C VAL A 68 -37.31 10.13 62.20
N GLU A 69 -38.52 9.56 62.07
CA GLU A 69 -38.70 8.13 61.85
C GLU A 69 -38.04 7.67 60.55
N SER A 70 -38.19 8.41 59.46
CA SER A 70 -37.54 8.10 58.18
C SER A 70 -36.02 8.14 58.29
N LEU A 71 -35.45 9.11 59.00
CA LEU A 71 -34.01 9.18 59.27
C LEU A 71 -33.53 7.98 60.12
N MET A 72 -34.30 7.60 61.13
CA MET A 72 -33.97 6.43 61.97
C MET A 72 -34.07 5.12 61.19
N GLN A 73 -35.08 4.96 60.33
CA GLN A 73 -35.21 3.81 59.44
C GLN A 73 -34.02 3.75 58.49
N LYS A 74 -33.67 4.87 57.85
CA LYS A 74 -32.52 4.92 56.94
C LYS A 74 -31.19 4.60 57.64
N LEU A 75 -30.95 5.14 58.83
CA LEU A 75 -29.78 4.78 59.64
C LEU A 75 -29.74 3.28 59.96
N SER A 76 -30.89 2.72 60.34
CA SER A 76 -31.03 1.30 60.62
C SER A 76 -30.77 0.45 59.39
N ASP A 77 -31.36 0.82 58.25
CA ASP A 77 -31.26 0.08 57.00
C ASP A 77 -29.83 0.14 56.43
N ASP A 78 -29.20 1.31 56.44
CA ASP A 78 -27.87 1.50 55.85
C ASP A 78 -26.78 0.84 56.71
N TYR A 79 -26.86 0.92 58.05
CA TYR A 79 -25.74 0.55 58.92
C TYR A 79 -25.99 -0.63 59.86
N PHE A 80 -27.25 -0.92 60.22
CA PHE A 80 -27.58 -1.98 61.19
C PHE A 80 -28.33 -3.16 60.59
N SER A 81 -28.70 -3.11 59.31
CA SER A 81 -29.32 -4.22 58.59
C SER A 81 -28.28 -5.21 58.10
N PHE A 82 -28.52 -6.51 58.33
CA PHE A 82 -27.67 -7.57 57.79
C PHE A 82 -27.69 -7.71 56.27
N ALA A 83 -28.67 -7.08 55.60
CA ALA A 83 -28.76 -7.07 54.15
C ALA A 83 -27.98 -5.91 53.49
N SER A 84 -27.43 -4.99 54.28
CA SER A 84 -26.65 -3.86 53.78
C SER A 84 -25.16 -4.18 53.65
N ASP A 85 -24.54 -3.71 52.58
CA ASP A 85 -23.09 -3.81 52.37
C ASP A 85 -22.28 -2.99 53.39
N THR A 86 -22.88 -1.95 53.98
CA THR A 86 -22.26 -1.09 55.01
C THR A 86 -22.65 -1.47 56.44
N ASN A 87 -23.08 -2.72 56.65
CA ASN A 87 -23.49 -3.22 57.95
C ASN A 87 -22.34 -3.22 58.97
N ILE A 88 -22.39 -2.30 59.94
CA ILE A 88 -21.38 -2.19 61.00
C ILE A 88 -21.44 -3.33 62.01
N LEU A 89 -22.52 -4.12 62.02
CA LEU A 89 -22.61 -5.31 62.87
C LEU A 89 -21.90 -6.52 62.23
N SER A 90 -21.53 -6.44 60.94
CA SER A 90 -20.76 -7.48 60.28
C SER A 90 -19.28 -7.37 60.61
N SER A 91 -18.65 -8.48 60.99
CA SER A 91 -17.20 -8.54 61.19
C SER A 91 -16.41 -8.24 59.91
N THR A 92 -17.00 -8.50 58.74
CA THR A 92 -16.38 -8.22 57.43
C THR A 92 -16.26 -6.72 57.15
N PHE A 93 -17.13 -5.87 57.72
CA PHE A 93 -17.06 -4.41 57.56
C PHE A 93 -15.75 -3.84 58.12
N PHE A 94 -15.21 -4.47 59.17
CA PHE A 94 -13.93 -4.08 59.78
C PHE A 94 -12.72 -4.86 59.26
N SER A 95 -12.90 -5.71 58.23
CA SER A 95 -11.78 -6.43 57.63
C SER A 95 -10.95 -5.48 56.75
N SER A 96 -9.63 -5.44 56.97
CA SER A 96 -8.72 -4.69 56.10
C SER A 96 -8.66 -5.39 54.76
N LEU A 97 -9.05 -4.70 53.68
CA LEU A 97 -9.06 -5.23 52.31
C LEU A 97 -7.81 -4.84 51.52
N ASP A 98 -7.07 -3.82 51.98
CA ASP A 98 -5.97 -3.24 51.22
C ASP A 98 -4.62 -3.82 51.62
N LEU A 99 -3.86 -4.26 50.62
CA LEU A 99 -2.44 -4.58 50.73
C LEU A 99 -1.64 -3.32 50.38
N VAL A 100 -0.95 -2.76 51.37
CA VAL A 100 -0.13 -1.56 51.17
C VAL A 100 1.35 -1.94 51.11
N SER A 101 1.96 -1.73 49.95
CA SER A 101 3.41 -1.84 49.82
C SER A 101 4.11 -0.61 50.39
N SER A 102 5.18 -0.82 51.16
CA SER A 102 6.02 0.27 51.69
C SER A 102 6.96 0.89 50.65
N SER A 103 7.03 0.33 49.44
CA SER A 103 7.88 0.77 48.34
C SER A 103 7.10 0.78 47.03
N SER A 104 7.39 1.72 46.14
CA SER A 104 6.84 1.75 44.78
C SER A 104 7.42 0.68 43.86
N ALA A 105 8.51 0.00 44.26
CA ALA A 105 9.18 -1.00 43.44
C ALA A 105 8.46 -2.36 43.39
N VAL A 106 7.57 -2.64 44.34
CA VAL A 106 6.85 -3.92 44.45
C VAL A 106 5.40 -3.64 44.79
N SER A 107 4.47 -4.18 44.01
CA SER A 107 3.04 -4.22 44.36
C SER A 107 2.63 -5.65 44.67
N ALA A 108 1.73 -5.83 45.62
CA ALA A 108 1.17 -7.12 45.98
C ALA A 108 -0.36 -7.02 45.93
N THR A 109 -1.01 -8.04 45.39
CA THR A 109 -2.48 -8.16 45.32
C THR A 109 -2.91 -9.51 45.88
N GLY A 110 -4.11 -9.59 46.45
CA GLY A 110 -4.62 -10.81 47.07
C GLY A 110 -5.46 -10.52 48.32
N THR A 111 -5.95 -11.58 48.98
CA THR A 111 -6.76 -11.44 50.19
C THR A 111 -5.89 -11.01 51.36
N ALA A 112 -6.09 -9.79 51.85
CA ALA A 112 -5.33 -9.23 52.97
C ALA A 112 -5.39 -10.08 54.26
N SER A 113 -6.45 -10.88 54.47
CA SER A 113 -6.55 -11.81 55.60
C SER A 113 -5.50 -12.94 55.58
N ASN A 114 -4.97 -13.28 54.41
CA ASN A 114 -4.00 -14.36 54.21
C ASN A 114 -2.57 -13.84 54.11
N ALA A 115 -2.42 -12.54 53.86
CA ALA A 115 -1.13 -11.88 53.78
C ALA A 115 -0.67 -11.49 55.19
N GLY A 116 0.20 -12.30 55.79
CA GLY A 116 0.97 -11.86 56.97
C GLY A 116 1.93 -10.71 56.60
N ASN A 117 2.78 -10.31 57.55
CA ASN A 117 3.88 -9.38 57.26
C ASN A 117 4.90 -10.04 56.31
N VAL A 118 4.73 -9.85 55.00
CA VAL A 118 5.73 -10.25 53.99
C VAL A 118 6.82 -9.18 53.94
N VAL A 119 8.06 -9.59 54.19
CA VAL A 119 9.23 -8.70 54.09
C VAL A 119 10.05 -9.08 52.87
N VAL A 120 10.10 -8.18 51.88
CA VAL A 120 11.01 -8.29 50.73
C VAL A 120 12.30 -7.56 51.08
N ASN A 121 13.35 -8.32 51.42
CA ASN A 121 14.63 -7.76 51.85
C ASN A 121 15.34 -7.00 50.72
N SER A 122 15.31 -7.54 49.50
CA SER A 122 15.85 -6.91 48.30
C SER A 122 15.30 -7.58 47.04
N VAL A 123 15.22 -6.80 45.96
CA VAL A 123 15.03 -7.32 44.59
C VAL A 123 16.39 -7.24 43.92
N SER A 124 17.01 -8.39 43.66
CA SER A 124 18.38 -8.44 43.10
C SER A 124 18.42 -8.11 41.60
N GLN A 125 17.39 -8.50 40.84
CA GLN A 125 17.27 -8.22 39.42
C GLN A 125 15.82 -8.37 38.96
N THR A 126 15.40 -7.61 37.95
CA THR A 126 14.12 -7.82 37.27
C THR A 126 14.23 -8.95 36.24
N ALA A 127 13.16 -9.72 36.05
CA ALA A 127 13.08 -10.63 34.93
C ALA A 127 13.17 -9.83 33.61
N LYS A 128 14.04 -10.29 32.70
CA LYS A 128 14.18 -9.73 31.36
C LYS A 128 13.80 -10.80 30.34
N ALA A 129 13.18 -10.40 29.25
CA ALA A 129 13.00 -11.26 28.10
C ALA A 129 14.36 -11.64 27.51
N ALA A 130 14.46 -12.85 26.96
CA ALA A 130 15.59 -13.21 26.11
C ALA A 130 15.57 -12.30 24.87
N VAL A 131 16.75 -11.83 24.46
CA VAL A 131 16.93 -11.02 23.25
C VAL A 131 18.03 -11.65 22.44
N TYR A 132 17.78 -11.86 21.16
CA TYR A 132 18.79 -12.23 20.20
C TYR A 132 18.80 -11.20 19.08
N THR A 133 19.98 -10.68 18.74
CA THR A 133 20.17 -9.80 17.59
C THR A 133 21.13 -10.50 16.65
N THR A 134 20.74 -10.66 15.39
CA THR A 134 21.60 -11.28 14.38
C THR A 134 22.80 -10.38 14.10
N GLN A 135 23.81 -10.95 13.43
CA GLN A 135 24.81 -10.12 12.75
C GLN A 135 24.18 -9.41 11.55
N ASP A 136 24.95 -8.52 10.93
CA ASP A 136 24.61 -7.89 9.66
C ASP A 136 24.34 -8.98 8.60
N ILE A 137 23.21 -8.87 7.89
CA ILE A 137 22.82 -9.82 6.85
C ILE A 137 23.75 -9.63 5.64
N SER A 138 24.62 -10.61 5.41
CA SER A 138 25.52 -10.62 4.26
C SER A 138 24.75 -10.82 2.95
N GLY A 139 25.20 -10.18 1.86
CA GLY A 139 24.63 -10.38 0.52
C GLY A 139 23.49 -9.42 0.11
N VAL A 140 22.96 -8.62 1.04
CA VAL A 140 21.93 -7.61 0.76
C VAL A 140 22.42 -6.17 1.00
N THR A 141 23.74 -5.96 0.98
CA THR A 141 24.36 -4.66 1.27
C THR A 141 24.60 -3.81 0.01
N THR A 142 24.24 -4.33 -1.16
CA THR A 142 24.36 -3.67 -2.46
C THR A 142 23.02 -3.69 -3.20
N ILE A 143 22.85 -2.77 -4.14
CA ILE A 143 21.78 -2.85 -5.15
C ILE A 143 22.45 -3.31 -6.44
N GLN A 144 21.94 -4.37 -7.05
CA GLN A 144 22.45 -4.87 -8.32
C GLN A 144 21.37 -4.80 -9.40
N SER A 145 21.75 -4.43 -10.62
CA SER A 145 20.86 -4.46 -11.78
C SER A 145 20.85 -5.83 -12.46
N GLY A 146 19.86 -6.03 -13.34
CA GLY A 146 19.94 -6.96 -14.46
C GLY A 146 21.15 -6.68 -15.38
N ALA A 147 21.47 -7.62 -16.26
CA ALA A 147 22.51 -7.43 -17.27
C ALA A 147 22.05 -6.37 -18.29
N LEU A 148 22.70 -5.21 -18.27
CA LEU A 148 22.40 -4.08 -19.13
C LEU A 148 22.45 -4.47 -20.61
N ARG A 149 21.65 -3.77 -21.42
CA ARG A 149 21.62 -3.93 -22.86
C ARG A 149 21.65 -2.59 -23.55
N SER A 150 22.35 -2.54 -24.69
CA SER A 150 22.36 -1.35 -25.55
C SER A 150 21.07 -1.22 -26.38
N GLU A 151 20.39 -2.35 -26.65
CA GLU A 151 19.12 -2.40 -27.37
C GLU A 151 18.24 -3.57 -26.90
N TRP A 152 16.91 -3.42 -27.04
CA TRP A 152 15.92 -4.46 -26.75
C TRP A 152 14.58 -4.14 -27.44
N ALA A 153 13.72 -5.14 -27.60
CA ALA A 153 12.33 -4.91 -28.00
C ALA A 153 11.48 -4.75 -26.73
N GLN A 154 10.74 -3.64 -26.64
CA GLN A 154 9.92 -3.37 -25.45
C GLN A 154 8.76 -4.36 -25.37
N SER A 155 8.47 -4.87 -24.18
CA SER A 155 7.29 -5.71 -23.92
C SER A 155 5.99 -5.00 -24.31
N ALA A 156 5.08 -5.71 -24.98
CA ALA A 156 3.76 -5.20 -25.39
C ALA A 156 2.58 -5.92 -24.69
N VAL A 157 2.85 -6.80 -23.72
CA VAL A 157 1.81 -7.61 -23.05
C VAL A 157 1.10 -6.89 -21.90
N GLY A 158 1.76 -5.93 -21.25
CA GLY A 158 1.20 -5.20 -20.11
C GLY A 158 -0.10 -4.47 -20.50
N GLY A 159 -1.16 -4.69 -19.72
CA GLY A 159 -2.49 -4.15 -19.96
C GLY A 159 -3.31 -4.86 -21.04
N LYS A 160 -2.76 -5.87 -21.74
CA LYS A 160 -3.52 -6.65 -22.72
C LYS A 160 -4.49 -7.59 -22.03
N SER A 161 -5.65 -7.76 -22.65
CA SER A 161 -6.75 -8.55 -22.09
C SER A 161 -7.15 -9.70 -23.00
N LEU A 162 -7.64 -10.77 -22.39
CA LEU A 162 -8.31 -11.87 -23.06
C LEU A 162 -9.58 -12.25 -22.29
N VAL A 163 -10.47 -12.98 -22.93
CA VAL A 163 -11.72 -13.44 -22.31
C VAL A 163 -11.67 -14.95 -22.15
N VAL A 164 -11.76 -15.42 -20.90
CA VAL A 164 -11.87 -16.84 -20.55
C VAL A 164 -13.34 -17.17 -20.31
N GLY A 165 -13.84 -18.23 -20.93
CA GLY A 165 -15.15 -18.78 -20.59
C GLY A 165 -15.03 -20.06 -19.76
N TYR A 166 -15.80 -20.12 -18.67
CA TYR A 166 -15.92 -21.29 -17.78
C TYR A 166 -17.34 -21.37 -17.23
N GLY A 167 -17.93 -22.57 -17.18
CA GLY A 167 -19.27 -22.77 -16.64
C GLY A 167 -20.39 -21.99 -17.37
N GLY A 168 -20.21 -21.72 -18.66
CA GLY A 168 -21.16 -20.95 -19.48
C GLY A 168 -21.11 -19.42 -19.26
N LYS A 169 -20.18 -18.93 -18.44
CA LYS A 169 -19.91 -17.49 -18.22
C LYS A 169 -18.60 -17.10 -18.89
N GLN A 170 -18.41 -15.79 -19.09
CA GLN A 170 -17.19 -15.19 -19.64
C GLN A 170 -16.57 -14.23 -18.63
N TYR A 171 -15.25 -14.23 -18.56
CA TYR A 171 -14.45 -13.47 -17.60
C TYR A 171 -13.29 -12.80 -18.34
N THR A 172 -13.15 -11.49 -18.19
CA THR A 172 -12.00 -10.76 -18.73
C THR A 172 -10.83 -10.88 -17.77
N LEU A 173 -9.69 -11.32 -18.28
CA LEU A 173 -8.41 -11.31 -17.59
C LEU A 173 -7.48 -10.32 -18.31
N THR A 174 -6.80 -9.48 -17.55
CA THR A 174 -5.97 -8.37 -18.03
C THR A 174 -4.56 -8.49 -17.47
N VAL A 175 -3.57 -8.82 -18.30
CA VAL A 175 -2.18 -8.88 -17.84
C VAL A 175 -1.78 -7.56 -17.19
N ASP A 176 -1.25 -7.57 -15.96
CA ASP A 176 -0.87 -6.35 -15.26
C ASP A 176 0.14 -5.53 -16.07
N SER A 177 0.01 -4.20 -16.03
CA SER A 177 0.92 -3.28 -16.72
C SER A 177 2.38 -3.36 -16.23
N SER A 178 2.63 -4.00 -15.09
CA SER A 178 3.97 -4.26 -14.55
C SER A 178 4.65 -5.49 -15.16
N VAL A 179 3.91 -6.37 -15.85
CA VAL A 179 4.48 -7.56 -16.48
C VAL A 179 5.30 -7.15 -17.69
N THR A 180 6.60 -7.45 -17.63
CA THR A 180 7.54 -7.23 -18.73
C THR A 180 8.14 -8.55 -19.18
N LEU A 181 8.42 -8.63 -20.48
CA LEU A 181 9.06 -9.76 -21.12
C LEU A 181 10.49 -9.40 -21.48
N ASP A 182 11.35 -10.41 -21.46
CA ASP A 182 12.74 -10.27 -21.86
C ASP A 182 12.90 -10.62 -23.35
N SER A 183 13.27 -9.64 -24.18
CA SER A 183 13.54 -9.83 -25.61
C SER A 183 15.00 -10.26 -25.93
N GLY A 184 15.73 -10.77 -24.94
CA GLY A 184 17.14 -11.12 -25.08
C GLY A 184 17.38 -12.23 -26.07
N ALA A 185 18.53 -12.20 -26.74
CA ALA A 185 18.94 -13.33 -27.58
C ALA A 185 19.11 -14.64 -26.78
N ASP A 186 19.36 -14.51 -25.47
CA ASP A 186 19.49 -15.57 -24.48
C ASP A 186 18.21 -15.76 -23.63
N ALA A 187 17.13 -15.03 -23.91
CA ALA A 187 15.91 -15.13 -23.14
C ALA A 187 15.26 -16.51 -23.32
N ASP A 188 14.83 -17.11 -22.21
CA ASP A 188 14.07 -18.34 -22.23
C ASP A 188 12.62 -18.03 -22.61
N ALA A 189 12.22 -18.53 -23.79
CA ALA A 189 10.87 -18.42 -24.31
C ALA A 189 9.81 -18.88 -23.29
N ASN A 190 10.08 -19.99 -22.59
CA ASN A 190 9.15 -20.54 -21.63
C ASN A 190 9.06 -19.66 -20.38
N ALA A 191 10.17 -19.06 -19.94
CA ALA A 191 10.16 -18.12 -18.81
C ALA A 191 9.29 -16.89 -19.09
N ASN A 192 9.36 -16.34 -20.31
CA ASN A 192 8.49 -15.24 -20.73
C ASN A 192 7.01 -15.64 -20.73
N LEU A 193 6.68 -16.83 -21.23
CA LEU A 193 5.30 -17.33 -21.18
C LEU A 193 4.84 -17.60 -19.75
N THR A 194 5.71 -18.13 -18.88
CA THR A 194 5.43 -18.33 -17.46
C THR A 194 5.11 -17.00 -16.77
N LYS A 195 5.85 -15.92 -17.05
CA LYS A 195 5.52 -14.57 -16.53
C LYS A 195 4.08 -14.15 -16.88
N ILE A 196 3.63 -14.45 -18.10
CA ILE A 196 2.25 -14.16 -18.54
C ILE A 196 1.25 -15.07 -17.81
N THR A 197 1.48 -16.39 -17.79
CA THR A 197 0.55 -17.34 -17.18
C THR A 197 0.43 -17.15 -15.68
N ASP A 198 1.52 -16.84 -14.98
CA ASP A 198 1.53 -16.54 -13.55
C ASP A 198 0.71 -15.29 -13.24
N ASN A 199 0.82 -14.25 -14.07
CA ASN A 199 0.00 -13.05 -13.89
C ASN A 199 -1.50 -13.32 -14.15
N LEU A 200 -1.83 -14.11 -15.17
CA LEU A 200 -3.21 -14.53 -15.43
C LEU A 200 -3.74 -15.40 -14.27
N ASN A 201 -2.93 -16.29 -13.73
CA ASN A 201 -3.27 -17.11 -12.57
C ASN A 201 -3.47 -16.29 -11.29
N LYS A 202 -2.69 -15.23 -11.08
CA LYS A 202 -2.91 -14.27 -9.97
C LYS A 202 -4.30 -13.63 -10.06
N GLN A 203 -4.77 -13.31 -11.26
CA GLN A 203 -6.13 -12.79 -11.46
C GLN A 203 -7.21 -13.85 -11.26
N ILE A 204 -6.97 -15.08 -11.72
CA ILE A 204 -7.84 -16.23 -11.45
C ILE A 204 -7.98 -16.45 -9.94
N ALA A 205 -6.87 -16.45 -9.20
CA ALA A 205 -6.84 -16.63 -7.75
C ALA A 205 -7.57 -15.51 -6.98
N SER A 206 -7.72 -14.34 -7.60
CA SER A 206 -8.46 -13.19 -7.06
C SER A 206 -9.96 -13.22 -7.40
N SER A 207 -10.39 -14.12 -8.28
CA SER A 207 -11.80 -14.28 -8.69
C SER A 207 -12.45 -15.46 -7.96
N ASP A 208 -13.48 -15.19 -7.17
CA ASP A 208 -14.22 -16.24 -6.44
C ASP A 208 -14.86 -17.28 -7.37
N GLU A 209 -15.16 -16.92 -8.62
CA GLU A 209 -15.80 -17.82 -9.59
C GLU A 209 -14.80 -18.66 -10.40
N LEU A 210 -13.52 -18.25 -10.46
CA LEU A 210 -12.46 -18.95 -11.22
C LEU A 210 -11.42 -19.64 -10.33
N LYS A 211 -11.22 -19.14 -9.10
CA LYS A 211 -10.22 -19.65 -8.17
C LYS A 211 -10.40 -21.14 -7.94
N GLY A 212 -9.37 -21.92 -8.25
CA GLY A 212 -9.38 -23.38 -8.10
C GLY A 212 -10.22 -24.13 -9.15
N HIS A 213 -10.73 -23.45 -10.18
CA HIS A 213 -11.56 -24.03 -11.24
C HIS A 213 -10.87 -24.07 -12.61
N VAL A 214 -9.98 -23.11 -12.87
CA VAL A 214 -9.19 -23.03 -14.10
C VAL A 214 -7.75 -22.63 -13.77
N GLU A 215 -6.82 -22.96 -14.66
CA GLU A 215 -5.40 -22.65 -14.50
C GLU A 215 -4.73 -22.50 -15.87
N PHE A 216 -3.89 -21.48 -16.02
CA PHE A 216 -2.95 -21.35 -17.13
C PHE A 216 -1.61 -21.99 -16.80
N SER A 217 -0.96 -22.61 -17.78
CA SER A 217 0.41 -23.11 -17.68
C SER A 217 1.18 -22.87 -18.97
N ALA A 218 2.50 -22.71 -18.86
CA ALA A 218 3.40 -22.58 -20.00
C ALA A 218 4.44 -23.70 -20.00
N GLU A 219 4.41 -24.55 -21.03
CA GLU A 219 5.38 -25.64 -21.17
C GLU A 219 5.74 -25.83 -22.64
N ASN A 220 7.02 -26.05 -22.93
CA ASN A 220 7.54 -26.27 -24.29
C ASN A 220 7.14 -25.17 -25.28
N GLY A 221 7.06 -23.91 -24.82
CA GLY A 221 6.69 -22.76 -25.65
C GLY A 221 5.19 -22.70 -25.99
N GLN A 222 4.34 -23.47 -25.30
CA GLN A 222 2.90 -23.47 -25.50
C GLN A 222 2.18 -23.01 -24.24
N VAL A 223 1.17 -22.17 -24.41
CA VAL A 223 0.27 -21.78 -23.33
C VAL A 223 -0.92 -22.74 -23.31
N THR A 224 -1.22 -23.30 -22.14
CA THR A 224 -2.38 -24.17 -21.93
C THR A 224 -3.30 -23.54 -20.90
N LEU A 225 -4.61 -23.55 -21.18
CA LEU A 225 -5.67 -23.28 -20.21
C LEU A 225 -6.38 -24.60 -19.91
N LYS A 226 -6.42 -25.03 -18.65
CA LYS A 226 -7.13 -26.23 -18.22
C LYS A 226 -8.19 -25.90 -17.17
N SER A 227 -9.26 -26.68 -17.14
CA SER A 227 -10.12 -26.79 -15.97
C SER A 227 -9.52 -27.77 -14.97
N THR A 228 -9.52 -27.39 -13.69
CA THR A 228 -8.99 -28.21 -12.59
C THR A 228 -9.82 -29.46 -12.33
N ASP A 229 -11.12 -29.44 -12.65
CA ASP A 229 -12.00 -30.62 -12.53
C ASP A 229 -11.83 -31.63 -13.69
N GLY A 230 -11.13 -31.23 -14.76
CA GLY A 230 -10.82 -32.09 -15.91
C GLY A 230 -12.03 -32.46 -16.78
N THR A 231 -13.19 -31.82 -16.59
CA THR A 231 -14.46 -32.18 -17.24
C THR A 231 -15.24 -30.99 -17.79
N THR A 232 -15.15 -29.82 -17.17
CA THR A 232 -15.89 -28.62 -17.56
C THR A 232 -15.24 -27.97 -18.77
N ASP A 233 -16.05 -27.55 -19.75
CA ASP A 233 -15.59 -26.87 -20.93
C ASP A 233 -14.94 -25.52 -20.60
N VAL A 234 -13.83 -25.23 -21.27
CA VAL A 234 -13.14 -23.95 -21.22
C VAL A 234 -13.13 -23.31 -22.61
N SER A 235 -13.15 -21.99 -22.66
CA SER A 235 -13.01 -21.23 -23.90
C SER A 235 -12.09 -20.03 -23.71
N VAL A 236 -11.40 -19.63 -24.78
CA VAL A 236 -10.65 -18.38 -24.82
C VAL A 236 -11.02 -17.61 -26.08
N THR A 237 -11.41 -16.35 -25.91
CA THR A 237 -11.77 -15.44 -27.00
C THR A 237 -11.04 -14.10 -26.86
N ALA A 238 -10.91 -13.39 -27.98
CA ALA A 238 -10.28 -12.07 -27.99
C ALA A 238 -11.11 -11.08 -27.17
N TYR A 239 -10.43 -10.29 -26.34
CA TYR A 239 -11.05 -9.10 -25.77
C TYR A 239 -11.19 -8.03 -26.86
N LYS A 240 -12.29 -7.29 -26.83
CA LYS A 240 -12.54 -6.14 -27.71
C LYS A 240 -13.12 -5.00 -26.90
N ALA A 241 -12.45 -3.86 -26.88
CA ALA A 241 -13.00 -2.64 -26.28
C ALA A 241 -14.15 -2.08 -27.12
N ASP A 242 -14.05 -2.18 -28.45
CA ASP A 242 -15.06 -1.77 -29.43
C ASP A 242 -15.02 -2.68 -30.68
N GLY A 243 -15.73 -2.29 -31.75
CA GLY A 243 -15.83 -3.10 -32.97
C GLY A 243 -14.55 -3.16 -33.81
N ASP A 244 -13.66 -2.17 -33.65
CA ASP A 244 -12.46 -1.98 -34.47
C ASP A 244 -11.17 -2.38 -33.70
N ASP A 245 -11.26 -2.60 -32.38
CA ASP A 245 -10.16 -3.08 -31.54
C ASP A 245 -9.72 -4.50 -31.93
N THR A 246 -8.56 -4.57 -32.58
CA THR A 246 -7.86 -5.82 -32.95
C THR A 246 -6.80 -6.23 -31.93
N SER A 247 -6.56 -5.44 -30.87
CA SER A 247 -5.43 -5.67 -29.97
C SER A 247 -5.55 -6.97 -29.18
N GLY A 248 -6.77 -7.34 -28.77
CA GLY A 248 -7.03 -8.63 -28.12
C GLY A 248 -6.94 -9.82 -29.08
N GLU A 249 -7.26 -9.64 -30.37
CA GLU A 249 -7.09 -10.70 -31.39
C GLU A 249 -5.61 -10.96 -31.65
N THR A 250 -4.82 -9.90 -31.79
CA THR A 250 -3.37 -9.95 -31.95
C THR A 250 -2.71 -10.59 -30.74
N PHE A 251 -3.08 -10.17 -29.51
CA PHE A 251 -2.54 -10.75 -28.28
C PHE A 251 -2.89 -12.24 -28.14
N LEU A 252 -4.14 -12.62 -28.39
CA LEU A 252 -4.57 -14.02 -28.30
C LEU A 252 -3.87 -14.92 -29.32
N SER A 253 -3.69 -14.40 -30.54
CA SER A 253 -2.97 -15.09 -31.61
C SER A 253 -1.48 -15.22 -31.28
N ALA A 254 -0.88 -14.19 -30.68
CA ALA A 254 0.50 -14.20 -30.22
C ALA A 254 0.74 -15.21 -29.09
N LEU A 255 -0.29 -15.55 -28.30
CA LEU A 255 -0.25 -16.65 -27.33
C LEU A 255 -0.56 -18.04 -27.93
N GLY A 256 -0.83 -18.14 -29.24
CA GLY A 256 -1.20 -19.39 -29.91
C GLY A 256 -2.61 -19.91 -29.59
N LEU A 257 -3.46 -19.10 -28.94
CA LEU A 257 -4.75 -19.52 -28.38
C LEU A 257 -5.97 -19.21 -29.26
N SER A 258 -5.76 -18.69 -30.47
CA SER A 258 -6.73 -18.28 -31.51
C SER A 258 -8.16 -18.83 -31.39
N GLY A 259 -8.98 -18.23 -30.52
CA GLY A 259 -10.44 -18.45 -30.44
C GLY A 259 -10.89 -19.90 -30.20
N LYS A 260 -10.22 -20.65 -29.31
CA LYS A 260 -10.49 -22.07 -29.06
C LYS A 260 -11.60 -22.27 -28.00
N THR A 261 -12.45 -23.28 -28.19
CA THR A 261 -13.34 -23.85 -27.16
C THR A 261 -13.10 -25.35 -27.14
N ALA A 262 -12.86 -25.92 -25.96
CA ALA A 262 -12.56 -27.34 -25.82
C ALA A 262 -13.06 -27.89 -24.48
N ALA A 263 -13.29 -29.20 -24.47
CA ALA A 263 -13.59 -29.92 -23.25
C ALA A 263 -12.34 -29.99 -22.37
N ALA A 264 -12.45 -29.49 -21.13
CA ALA A 264 -11.44 -29.53 -20.08
C ALA A 264 -10.10 -28.81 -20.32
N SER A 265 -9.58 -28.72 -21.54
CA SER A 265 -8.26 -28.11 -21.80
C SER A 265 -8.13 -27.55 -23.21
N ILE A 266 -7.50 -26.39 -23.31
CA ILE A 266 -7.07 -25.72 -24.53
C ILE A 266 -5.56 -25.59 -24.49
N THR A 267 -4.86 -26.22 -25.43
CA THR A 267 -3.44 -25.99 -25.65
C THR A 267 -3.25 -25.14 -26.90
N GLY A 268 -2.48 -24.07 -26.74
CA GLY A 268 -2.08 -23.17 -27.80
C GLY A 268 -1.10 -23.80 -28.78
N ASP A 269 -0.92 -23.15 -29.91
CA ASP A 269 0.17 -23.48 -30.83
C ASP A 269 1.49 -22.99 -30.22
N THR A 270 2.63 -23.48 -30.72
CA THR A 270 3.94 -23.01 -30.23
C THR A 270 4.10 -21.53 -30.50
N VAL A 271 4.39 -20.77 -29.44
CA VAL A 271 4.52 -19.33 -29.47
C VAL A 271 5.93 -18.92 -29.88
N THR A 272 6.01 -17.98 -30.81
CA THR A 272 7.23 -17.25 -31.09
C THR A 272 7.41 -16.15 -30.04
N THR A 273 8.54 -16.16 -29.33
CA THR A 273 8.88 -15.18 -28.29
C THR A 273 10.10 -14.34 -28.64
N ASP A 274 10.41 -14.20 -29.93
CA ASP A 274 11.45 -13.28 -30.40
C ASP A 274 10.88 -11.85 -30.58
N ALA A 275 11.77 -10.91 -30.92
CA ALA A 275 11.42 -9.51 -31.09
C ALA A 275 10.42 -9.22 -32.23
N ASP A 276 10.23 -10.15 -33.17
CA ASP A 276 9.26 -10.01 -34.26
C ASP A 276 7.85 -10.45 -33.84
N SER A 277 7.73 -11.09 -32.67
CA SER A 277 6.46 -11.48 -32.07
C SER A 277 5.62 -10.26 -31.66
N PRO A 278 4.28 -10.29 -31.84
CA PRO A 278 3.39 -9.25 -31.31
C PRO A 278 3.33 -9.19 -29.77
N LEU A 279 4.01 -10.10 -29.06
CA LEU A 279 4.27 -9.98 -27.62
C LEU A 279 5.23 -8.82 -27.30
N PHE A 280 5.99 -8.34 -28.28
CA PHE A 280 6.86 -7.17 -28.19
C PHE A 280 6.38 -6.04 -29.10
N ASN A 281 6.90 -4.84 -28.85
CA ASN A 281 6.53 -3.63 -29.57
C ASN A 281 6.82 -3.74 -31.07
N GLN A 282 5.80 -3.53 -31.88
CA GLN A 282 5.89 -3.51 -33.35
C GLN A 282 5.70 -2.11 -33.94
N THR A 283 5.66 -1.08 -33.08
CA THR A 283 5.47 0.32 -33.49
C THR A 283 6.77 1.09 -33.43
N VAL A 284 6.94 2.08 -34.31
CA VAL A 284 8.04 3.04 -34.25
C VAL A 284 7.54 4.28 -33.50
N SER A 285 8.27 4.69 -32.46
CA SER A 285 7.88 5.83 -31.63
C SER A 285 7.70 7.10 -32.45
N SER A 286 6.61 7.83 -32.23
CA SER A 286 6.39 9.15 -32.84
C SER A 286 7.42 10.20 -32.40
N ALA A 287 8.09 9.95 -31.26
CA ALA A 287 9.19 10.78 -30.75
C ALA A 287 10.55 10.45 -31.38
N SER A 288 10.66 9.37 -32.16
CA SER A 288 11.85 9.10 -32.97
C SER A 288 12.08 10.23 -33.97
N TYR A 289 13.34 10.57 -34.24
CA TYR A 289 13.65 11.77 -35.01
C TYR A 289 14.91 11.64 -35.87
N LEU A 290 15.01 12.48 -36.90
CA LEU A 290 16.23 12.72 -37.67
C LEU A 290 16.64 14.19 -37.56
N LYS A 291 17.95 14.43 -37.47
CA LYS A 291 18.53 15.76 -37.60
C LYS A 291 18.97 15.94 -39.06
N LEU A 292 18.42 16.96 -39.71
CA LEU A 292 18.69 17.29 -41.11
C LEU A 292 19.35 18.67 -41.19
N LYS A 293 20.43 18.77 -41.94
CA LYS A 293 21.07 20.03 -42.27
C LYS A 293 20.64 20.47 -43.67
N VAL A 294 19.93 21.60 -43.73
CA VAL A 294 19.38 22.17 -44.98
C VAL A 294 19.80 23.63 -45.06
N ASP A 295 20.45 24.01 -46.16
CA ASP A 295 20.98 25.37 -46.36
C ASP A 295 21.86 25.86 -45.18
N GLY A 296 22.58 24.95 -44.52
CA GLY A 296 23.42 25.24 -43.35
C GLY A 296 22.70 25.38 -42.01
N THR A 297 21.37 25.23 -41.97
CA THR A 297 20.56 25.24 -40.74
C THR A 297 20.21 23.81 -40.33
N ASP A 298 20.32 23.50 -39.03
CA ASP A 298 19.95 22.19 -38.48
C ASP A 298 18.46 22.17 -38.10
N TYR A 299 17.75 21.13 -38.53
CA TYR A 299 16.35 20.87 -38.24
C TYR A 299 16.20 19.50 -37.58
N THR A 300 15.33 19.38 -36.60
CA THR A 300 14.90 18.09 -36.04
C THR A 300 13.54 17.72 -36.61
N VAL A 301 13.49 16.64 -37.37
CA VAL A 301 12.25 16.10 -37.95
C VAL A 301 11.87 14.85 -37.16
N TYR A 302 10.78 14.93 -36.41
CA TYR A 302 10.19 13.79 -35.73
C TYR A 302 9.43 12.92 -36.72
N LEU A 303 9.35 11.61 -36.49
CA LEU A 303 8.51 10.70 -37.26
C LEU A 303 7.02 11.06 -37.10
N GLY A 304 6.65 11.56 -35.91
CA GLY A 304 5.30 12.03 -35.63
C GLY A 304 4.26 10.92 -35.71
N THR A 305 3.01 11.31 -35.86
CA THR A 305 1.86 10.40 -35.99
C THR A 305 1.26 10.51 -37.39
N ASP A 306 0.48 9.51 -37.78
CA ASP A 306 -0.38 9.60 -38.96
C ASP A 306 -1.50 10.67 -38.78
N GLU A 307 -2.38 10.79 -39.78
CA GLU A 307 -3.49 11.74 -39.77
C GLU A 307 -4.51 11.47 -38.65
N ASP A 308 -4.58 10.23 -38.16
CA ASP A 308 -5.48 9.78 -37.09
C ASP A 308 -4.84 9.89 -35.70
N GLY A 309 -3.57 10.31 -35.62
CA GLY A 309 -2.84 10.47 -34.36
C GLY A 309 -2.14 9.21 -33.87
N ASN A 310 -2.02 8.17 -34.68
CA ASN A 310 -1.37 6.91 -34.32
C ASN A 310 0.13 6.94 -34.66
N PRO A 311 1.00 6.29 -33.86
CA PRO A 311 2.38 6.05 -34.24
C PRO A 311 2.46 5.07 -35.42
N LEU A 312 3.62 5.01 -36.07
CA LEU A 312 3.83 4.11 -37.20
C LEU A 312 3.81 2.65 -36.74
N ASP A 313 2.75 1.92 -37.04
CA ASP A 313 2.61 0.49 -36.74
C ASP A 313 3.15 -0.37 -37.89
N LEU A 314 4.11 -1.24 -37.58
CA LEU A 314 4.72 -2.17 -38.52
C LEU A 314 4.26 -3.63 -38.30
N SER A 315 3.27 -3.87 -37.45
CA SER A 315 2.75 -5.22 -37.15
C SER A 315 2.28 -5.97 -38.40
N ASN A 316 1.63 -5.27 -39.33
CA ASN A 316 1.01 -5.83 -40.54
C ASN A 316 1.85 -5.68 -41.82
N VAL A 317 3.09 -5.21 -41.73
CA VAL A 317 4.01 -5.12 -42.88
C VAL A 317 5.02 -6.26 -42.85
N SER A 318 5.17 -6.92 -44.00
CA SER A 318 5.93 -8.17 -44.11
C SER A 318 7.14 -8.07 -45.03
N SER A 319 7.13 -7.14 -45.99
CA SER A 319 8.25 -6.92 -46.90
C SER A 319 9.04 -5.66 -46.57
N THR A 320 10.33 -5.69 -46.86
CA THR A 320 11.23 -4.52 -46.73
C THR A 320 10.73 -3.33 -47.57
N ASP A 321 10.10 -3.59 -48.71
CA ASP A 321 9.47 -2.56 -49.56
C ASP A 321 8.30 -1.86 -48.84
N GLU A 322 7.41 -2.62 -48.20
CA GLU A 322 6.29 -2.07 -47.43
C GLU A 322 6.76 -1.25 -46.24
N VAL A 323 7.77 -1.75 -45.50
CA VAL A 323 8.39 -1.03 -44.37
C VAL A 323 8.97 0.29 -44.87
N ALA A 324 9.77 0.27 -45.94
CA ALA A 324 10.36 1.48 -46.49
C ALA A 324 9.29 2.47 -46.97
N ASN A 325 8.23 1.98 -47.62
CA ASN A 325 7.13 2.82 -48.07
C ASN A 325 6.38 3.47 -46.90
N ALA A 326 6.09 2.72 -45.84
CA ALA A 326 5.38 3.24 -44.67
C ALA A 326 6.21 4.30 -43.94
N VAL A 327 7.50 4.03 -43.71
CA VAL A 327 8.41 4.99 -43.06
C VAL A 327 8.63 6.24 -43.92
N ALA A 328 8.81 6.08 -45.24
CA ALA A 328 8.99 7.21 -46.15
C ALA A 328 7.74 8.10 -46.20
N GLN A 329 6.55 7.51 -46.29
CA GLN A 329 5.29 8.27 -46.29
C GLN A 329 5.13 9.06 -44.99
N GLN A 330 5.39 8.43 -43.85
CA GLN A 330 5.28 9.06 -42.55
C GLN A 330 6.26 10.25 -42.43
N LEU A 331 7.55 10.04 -42.70
CA LEU A 331 8.56 11.12 -42.66
C LEU A 331 8.27 12.24 -43.68
N GLN A 332 7.85 11.87 -44.90
CA GLN A 332 7.55 12.84 -45.95
C GLN A 332 6.33 13.70 -45.58
N SER A 333 5.33 13.14 -44.88
CA SER A 333 4.20 13.90 -44.34
C SER A 333 4.67 14.97 -43.36
N GLN A 334 5.56 14.61 -42.43
CA GLN A 334 6.13 15.57 -41.46
C GLN A 334 6.95 16.67 -42.14
N ILE A 335 7.72 16.33 -43.17
CA ILE A 335 8.48 17.30 -43.97
C ILE A 335 7.54 18.23 -44.76
N ALA A 336 6.48 17.69 -45.36
CA ALA A 336 5.51 18.47 -46.13
C ALA A 336 4.70 19.43 -45.23
N GLY A 337 4.53 19.08 -43.95
CA GLY A 337 3.91 19.92 -42.93
C GLY A 337 4.81 21.04 -42.41
N ASN A 338 6.13 20.96 -42.59
CA ASN A 338 7.08 21.96 -42.11
C ASN A 338 7.37 23.01 -43.21
N SER A 339 7.01 24.27 -43.00
CA SER A 339 7.16 25.33 -44.00
C SER A 339 8.59 25.60 -44.45
N ASP A 340 9.59 25.31 -43.61
CA ASP A 340 11.00 25.58 -43.89
C ASP A 340 11.67 24.44 -44.66
N LEU A 341 11.10 23.23 -44.57
CA LEU A 341 11.58 22.02 -45.22
C LEU A 341 10.76 21.63 -46.45
N LYS A 342 9.49 22.03 -46.48
CA LYS A 342 8.58 21.83 -47.61
C LYS A 342 9.22 22.36 -48.89
N ASP A 343 9.17 21.56 -49.94
CA ASP A 343 9.78 21.80 -51.25
C ASP A 343 11.33 21.82 -51.28
N LYS A 344 12.01 21.73 -50.12
CA LYS A 344 13.48 21.65 -50.04
C LYS A 344 13.97 20.24 -49.83
N VAL A 345 13.31 19.48 -48.94
CA VAL A 345 13.66 18.10 -48.62
C VAL A 345 12.60 17.16 -49.15
N SER A 346 13.02 16.02 -49.68
CA SER A 346 12.13 14.93 -50.02
C SER A 346 12.65 13.59 -49.53
N VAL A 347 11.76 12.78 -48.96
CA VAL A 347 11.99 11.40 -48.54
C VAL A 347 11.20 10.48 -49.46
N THR A 348 11.91 9.56 -50.10
CA THR A 348 11.32 8.61 -51.04
C THR A 348 11.80 7.20 -50.73
N SER A 349 11.02 6.21 -51.13
CA SER A 349 11.35 4.80 -51.00
C SER A 349 11.35 4.09 -52.35
N SER A 350 12.30 3.17 -52.55
CA SER A 350 12.33 2.30 -53.73
C SER A 350 13.16 1.05 -53.46
N GLY A 351 12.61 -0.15 -53.69
CA GLY A 351 13.32 -1.41 -53.52
C GLY A 351 13.88 -1.60 -52.10
N GLY A 352 13.06 -1.28 -51.09
CA GLY A 352 13.38 -1.41 -49.67
C GLY A 352 14.35 -0.35 -49.15
N LYS A 353 14.77 0.58 -50.01
CA LYS A 353 15.68 1.67 -49.65
C LYS A 353 14.94 2.96 -49.40
N ILE A 354 15.42 3.74 -48.42
CA ILE A 354 15.04 5.13 -48.17
C ILE A 354 16.10 6.06 -48.75
N THR A 355 15.64 7.06 -49.48
CA THR A 355 16.48 8.13 -50.03
C THR A 355 15.95 9.48 -49.56
N ILE A 356 16.83 10.25 -48.93
CA ILE A 356 16.58 11.65 -48.53
C ILE A 356 17.35 12.55 -49.50
N THR A 357 16.64 13.50 -50.11
CA THR A 357 17.24 14.49 -51.02
C THR A 357 17.01 15.91 -50.51
N GLY A 358 17.95 16.80 -50.79
CA GLY A 358 17.84 18.22 -50.41
C GLY A 358 18.22 18.57 -48.96
N GLY A 359 18.72 17.60 -48.18
CA GLY A 359 19.30 17.81 -46.86
C GLY A 359 20.28 16.70 -46.48
N ASP A 360 21.27 17.03 -45.65
CA ASP A 360 22.24 16.07 -45.12
C ASP A 360 21.78 15.57 -43.75
N VAL A 361 21.79 14.25 -43.53
CA VAL A 361 21.49 13.68 -42.21
C VAL A 361 22.68 13.89 -41.28
N SER A 362 22.51 14.66 -40.21
CA SER A 362 23.55 15.00 -39.23
C SER A 362 23.43 14.24 -37.91
N GLY A 363 22.34 13.48 -37.72
CA GLY A 363 22.08 12.65 -36.55
C GLY A 363 20.61 12.22 -36.48
N GLY A 364 20.19 11.67 -35.35
CA GLY A 364 18.82 11.16 -35.16
C GLY A 364 18.71 10.30 -33.92
N SER A 365 17.51 9.80 -33.63
CA SER A 365 17.31 8.70 -32.70
C SER A 365 17.93 7.43 -33.27
N GLU A 366 18.49 6.60 -32.40
CA GLU A 366 19.27 5.42 -32.77
C GLU A 366 18.42 4.45 -33.60
N ASN A 367 17.14 4.26 -33.24
CA ASN A 367 16.25 3.37 -33.98
C ASN A 367 16.01 3.82 -35.43
N LEU A 368 15.97 5.13 -35.72
CA LEU A 368 15.87 5.61 -37.10
C LEU A 368 17.22 5.57 -37.81
N LEU A 369 18.32 5.91 -37.13
CA LEU A 369 19.64 5.85 -37.75
C LEU A 369 20.00 4.41 -38.17
N GLN A 370 19.81 3.45 -37.28
CA GLN A 370 20.04 2.03 -37.54
C GLN A 370 18.99 1.46 -38.49
N GLY A 371 17.71 1.77 -38.23
CA GLY A 371 16.58 1.21 -38.97
C GLY A 371 16.42 1.73 -40.39
N LEU A 372 16.89 2.94 -40.70
CA LEU A 372 16.89 3.46 -42.08
C LEU A 372 18.15 3.04 -42.85
N GLY A 373 19.23 2.66 -42.17
CA GLY A 373 20.47 2.18 -42.78
C GLY A 373 21.11 3.14 -43.78
N LEU A 374 20.92 4.46 -43.61
CA LEU A 374 21.21 5.48 -44.64
C LEU A 374 22.70 5.47 -45.06
N GLN A 375 22.92 5.31 -46.37
CA GLN A 375 24.22 5.34 -47.04
C GLN A 375 24.20 6.32 -48.22
N ALA A 376 25.34 6.51 -48.89
CA ALA A 376 25.47 7.47 -50.00
C ALA A 376 24.52 7.19 -51.19
N ASP A 377 24.01 5.96 -51.35
CA ASP A 377 23.07 5.52 -52.38
C ASP A 377 21.68 5.13 -51.83
N GLY A 378 21.33 5.62 -50.64
CA GLY A 378 20.11 5.26 -49.91
C GLY A 378 20.29 4.04 -49.01
N GLY A 379 19.52 3.99 -47.92
CA GLY A 379 19.66 2.94 -46.89
C GLY A 379 18.57 1.88 -46.96
N THR A 380 18.95 0.60 -46.98
CA THR A 380 18.00 -0.51 -46.89
C THR A 380 17.43 -0.54 -45.48
N VAL A 381 16.10 -0.52 -45.36
CA VAL A 381 15.46 -0.49 -44.03
C VAL A 381 15.58 -1.81 -43.30
N ASP A 382 15.71 -1.72 -41.98
CA ASP A 382 15.67 -2.84 -41.04
C ASP A 382 14.49 -2.65 -40.07
N LYS A 383 13.45 -3.47 -40.25
CA LYS A 383 12.23 -3.43 -39.41
C LYS A 383 12.55 -3.64 -37.93
N ALA A 384 13.43 -4.59 -37.61
CA ALA A 384 13.75 -4.93 -36.24
C ALA A 384 14.49 -3.78 -35.55
N ALA A 385 15.41 -3.11 -36.25
CA ALA A 385 16.08 -1.93 -35.70
C ALA A 385 15.11 -0.74 -35.50
N LEU A 386 14.11 -0.57 -36.37
CA LEU A 386 13.11 0.50 -36.25
C LEU A 386 12.22 0.36 -35.00
N THR A 387 11.87 -0.87 -34.61
CA THR A 387 10.93 -1.16 -33.51
C THR A 387 11.61 -1.40 -32.16
N LYS A 388 12.94 -1.53 -32.14
CA LYS A 388 13.75 -1.63 -30.92
C LYS A 388 13.85 -0.31 -30.16
N SER A 389 14.02 -0.44 -28.86
CA SER A 389 14.45 0.61 -27.95
C SER A 389 15.96 0.54 -27.76
N TYR A 390 16.58 1.71 -27.55
CA TYR A 390 18.03 1.85 -27.34
C TYR A 390 18.31 2.50 -25.99
N LEU A 391 19.39 2.09 -25.33
CA LEU A 391 19.74 2.52 -23.97
C LEU A 391 19.84 4.04 -23.86
N GLY A 392 20.66 4.65 -24.72
CA GLY A 392 20.86 6.10 -24.71
C GLY A 392 19.56 6.87 -24.97
N ASP A 393 18.78 6.46 -25.97
CA ASP A 393 17.52 7.13 -26.35
C ASP A 393 16.47 7.02 -25.24
N THR A 394 16.38 5.85 -24.59
CA THR A 394 15.42 5.62 -23.51
C THR A 394 15.77 6.41 -22.25
N LEU A 395 17.07 6.59 -21.97
CA LEU A 395 17.53 7.37 -20.84
C LEU A 395 17.50 8.87 -21.10
N ALA A 396 17.76 9.32 -22.33
CA ALA A 396 17.90 10.73 -22.62
C ALA A 396 16.62 11.53 -22.30
N GLY A 397 16.79 12.68 -21.64
CA GLY A 397 15.70 13.51 -21.12
C GLY A 397 15.03 12.97 -19.85
N SER A 398 15.37 11.75 -19.41
CA SER A 398 14.81 11.17 -18.18
C SER A 398 15.60 11.54 -16.93
N THR A 399 15.01 11.23 -15.78
CA THR A 399 15.64 11.36 -14.47
C THR A 399 15.37 10.12 -13.63
N VAL A 400 16.33 9.76 -12.78
CA VAL A 400 16.20 8.71 -11.77
C VAL A 400 16.47 9.29 -10.40
N SER A 401 15.54 9.08 -9.47
CA SER A 401 15.64 9.56 -8.09
C SER A 401 16.30 8.51 -7.20
N PHE A 402 17.35 8.92 -6.52
CA PHE A 402 18.05 8.13 -5.52
C PHE A 402 17.79 8.74 -4.14
N THR A 403 17.63 7.91 -3.12
CA THR A 403 17.49 8.35 -1.74
C THR A 403 18.62 7.77 -0.91
N LEU A 404 19.44 8.62 -0.29
CA LEU A 404 20.49 8.23 0.64
C LEU A 404 20.14 8.79 2.02
N ASP A 405 19.96 7.91 3.01
CA ASP A 405 19.66 8.27 4.41
C ASP A 405 18.45 9.22 4.54
N GLY A 406 17.41 8.96 3.73
CA GLY A 406 16.19 9.75 3.69
C GLY A 406 16.27 11.04 2.86
N VAL A 407 17.44 11.40 2.32
CA VAL A 407 17.60 12.55 1.41
C VAL A 407 17.47 12.09 -0.04
N THR A 408 16.45 12.57 -0.74
CA THR A 408 16.24 12.24 -2.16
C THR A 408 16.89 13.27 -3.10
N LYS A 409 17.59 12.78 -4.13
CA LYS A 409 18.17 13.58 -5.22
C LYS A 409 17.87 12.91 -6.56
N ALA A 410 17.53 13.71 -7.57
CA ALA A 410 17.35 13.24 -8.93
C ALA A 410 18.67 13.36 -9.71
N VAL A 411 19.03 12.28 -10.41
CA VAL A 411 20.08 12.26 -11.43
C VAL A 411 19.40 12.40 -12.79
N SER A 412 19.79 13.40 -13.56
CA SER A 412 19.26 13.64 -14.90
C SER A 412 20.19 13.08 -15.97
N PHE A 413 19.60 12.47 -17.00
CA PHE A 413 20.26 11.98 -18.21
C PHE A 413 20.01 12.99 -19.33
N SER A 414 20.94 13.93 -19.52
CA SER A 414 20.76 14.99 -20.53
C SER A 414 21.09 14.47 -21.92
N GLU A 415 20.30 14.84 -22.94
CA GLU A 415 20.57 14.51 -24.35
C GLU A 415 21.99 14.90 -24.79
N SER A 416 22.49 16.06 -24.32
CA SER A 416 23.83 16.55 -24.66
C SER A 416 24.99 15.71 -24.09
N GLU A 417 24.69 14.80 -23.17
CA GLU A 417 25.66 13.91 -22.53
C GLU A 417 25.41 12.44 -22.92
N LYS A 418 24.56 12.17 -23.93
CA LYS A 418 24.15 10.81 -24.33
C LYS A 418 25.33 9.88 -24.58
N ASP A 419 26.39 10.38 -25.20
CA ASP A 419 27.61 9.63 -25.49
C ASP A 419 28.33 9.10 -24.23
N ASP A 420 28.01 9.62 -23.04
CA ASP A 420 28.55 9.18 -21.75
C ASP A 420 27.75 8.04 -21.11
N TYR A 421 26.58 7.68 -21.64
CA TYR A 421 25.69 6.66 -21.03
C TYR A 421 24.91 5.79 -22.04
N ASP A 422 25.16 5.95 -23.34
CA ASP A 422 24.51 5.19 -24.41
C ASP A 422 24.96 3.73 -24.52
N GLU A 423 26.01 3.35 -23.81
CA GLU A 423 26.55 1.99 -23.75
C GLU A 423 26.71 1.52 -22.30
N ALA A 424 26.51 0.22 -22.08
CA ALA A 424 26.58 -0.41 -20.77
C ALA A 424 27.90 -0.14 -20.01
N GLY A 425 29.03 -0.03 -20.72
CA GLY A 425 30.34 0.24 -20.11
C GLY A 425 30.56 1.69 -19.67
N LYS A 426 29.79 2.66 -20.19
CA LYS A 426 29.99 4.09 -19.89
C LYS A 426 29.08 4.58 -18.76
N ILE A 427 27.90 3.99 -18.65
CA ILE A 427 26.84 4.44 -17.74
C ILE A 427 27.22 4.41 -16.26
N SER A 428 28.06 3.46 -15.82
CA SER A 428 28.56 3.41 -14.44
C SER A 428 29.39 4.65 -14.10
N GLY A 429 30.27 5.09 -15.00
CA GLY A 429 31.06 6.32 -14.86
C GLY A 429 30.18 7.57 -14.85
N TYR A 430 29.16 7.63 -15.71
CA TYR A 430 28.18 8.72 -15.71
C TYR A 430 27.43 8.82 -14.38
N LEU A 431 26.84 7.70 -13.94
CA LEU A 431 26.10 7.63 -12.67
C LEU A 431 27.00 7.95 -11.48
N GLN A 432 28.24 7.43 -11.44
CA GLN A 432 29.21 7.73 -10.40
C GLN A 432 29.48 9.23 -10.29
N LYS A 433 29.71 9.91 -11.42
CA LYS A 433 29.94 11.36 -11.47
C LYS A 433 28.72 12.14 -10.96
N LYS A 434 27.51 11.77 -11.41
CA LYS A 434 26.27 12.44 -11.00
C LYS A 434 25.94 12.21 -9.53
N LEU A 435 26.13 11.00 -9.01
CA LEU A 435 25.89 10.67 -7.60
C LEU A 435 26.91 11.34 -6.67
N ASN A 436 28.19 11.42 -7.06
CA ASN A 436 29.19 12.20 -6.33
C ASN A 436 28.80 13.69 -6.25
N THR A 437 28.23 14.23 -7.32
CA THR A 437 27.73 15.62 -7.33
C THR A 437 26.49 15.77 -6.43
N ALA A 438 25.59 14.78 -6.43
CA ALA A 438 24.33 14.84 -5.70
C ALA A 438 24.46 14.64 -4.17
N PHE A 439 25.35 13.73 -3.75
CA PHE A 439 25.48 13.28 -2.36
C PHE A 439 26.86 13.54 -1.74
N GLY A 440 27.85 13.92 -2.54
CA GLY A 440 29.25 14.05 -2.14
C GLY A 440 30.09 12.84 -2.57
N SER A 441 31.37 13.08 -2.80
CA SER A 441 32.34 12.03 -3.16
C SER A 441 32.40 10.94 -2.11
N GLU A 442 32.64 9.70 -2.54
CA GLU A 442 32.84 8.51 -1.68
C GLU A 442 31.62 8.13 -0.82
N LYS A 443 30.42 8.65 -1.12
CA LYS A 443 29.18 8.23 -0.43
C LYS A 443 28.54 7.01 -1.07
N VAL A 444 28.44 7.03 -2.40
CA VAL A 444 27.88 5.95 -3.20
C VAL A 444 28.92 5.57 -4.25
N THR A 445 29.20 4.28 -4.37
CA THR A 445 30.06 3.71 -5.40
C THR A 445 29.18 3.00 -6.42
N VAL A 446 29.41 3.28 -7.70
CA VAL A 446 28.78 2.58 -8.82
C VAL A 446 29.86 1.81 -9.56
N ALA A 447 29.74 0.49 -9.55
CA ALA A 447 30.59 -0.40 -10.33
C ALA A 447 29.77 -1.02 -11.48
N GLU A 448 30.46 -1.43 -12.53
CA GLU A 448 29.91 -2.31 -13.55
C GLU A 448 30.74 -3.60 -13.55
N GLU A 449 30.07 -4.72 -13.34
CA GLU A 449 30.68 -6.04 -13.32
C GLU A 449 29.82 -7.02 -14.12
N SER A 450 30.40 -7.62 -15.17
CA SER A 450 29.73 -8.61 -16.02
C SER A 450 28.41 -8.12 -16.65
N GLY A 451 28.39 -6.86 -17.10
CA GLY A 451 27.24 -6.18 -17.69
C GLY A 451 26.24 -5.63 -16.67
N ARG A 452 26.50 -5.71 -15.36
CA ARG A 452 25.54 -5.32 -14.30
C ARG A 452 26.06 -4.14 -13.51
N LEU A 453 25.18 -3.20 -13.20
CA LEU A 453 25.46 -2.11 -12.27
C LEU A 453 25.34 -2.61 -10.83
N THR A 454 26.33 -2.28 -10.02
CA THR A 454 26.33 -2.51 -8.58
C THR A 454 26.48 -1.18 -7.87
N PHE A 455 25.54 -0.86 -6.99
CA PHE A 455 25.57 0.30 -6.11
C PHE A 455 25.91 -0.14 -4.69
N SER A 456 26.96 0.42 -4.13
CA SER A 456 27.35 0.22 -2.74
C SER A 456 27.50 1.56 -2.03
N VAL A 457 27.41 1.53 -0.70
CA VAL A 457 27.62 2.68 0.17
C VAL A 457 28.86 2.46 1.01
N THR A 458 29.55 3.54 1.35
CA THR A 458 30.78 3.45 2.15
C THR A 458 30.50 3.24 3.64
N ASP A 459 29.43 3.84 4.17
CA ASP A 459 29.01 3.62 5.54
C ASP A 459 28.05 2.44 5.61
N SER A 460 28.39 1.40 6.38
CA SER A 460 27.56 0.20 6.55
C SER A 460 26.15 0.51 7.07
N THR A 461 25.95 1.63 7.75
CA THR A 461 24.64 2.03 8.27
C THR A 461 23.81 2.85 7.28
N SER A 462 24.42 3.32 6.18
CA SER A 462 23.72 4.12 5.19
C SER A 462 22.77 3.27 4.33
N VAL A 463 21.57 3.80 4.13
CA VAL A 463 20.53 3.18 3.31
C VAL A 463 20.39 3.96 2.01
N LEU A 464 20.76 3.32 0.91
CA LEU A 464 20.55 3.78 -0.46
C LEU A 464 19.32 3.09 -1.04
N LYS A 465 18.44 3.87 -1.66
CA LYS A 465 17.25 3.37 -2.36
C LYS A 465 17.12 4.01 -3.74
N ILE A 466 16.77 3.20 -4.75
CA ILE A 466 16.28 3.67 -6.05
C ILE A 466 14.80 4.00 -5.90
N ALA A 467 14.46 5.29 -5.84
CA ALA A 467 13.13 5.74 -5.46
C ALA A 467 12.15 5.70 -6.63
N SER A 468 12.50 6.27 -7.78
CA SER A 468 11.61 6.38 -8.94
C SER A 468 12.36 6.84 -10.19
N ALA A 469 11.68 6.81 -11.34
CA ALA A 469 12.12 7.47 -12.57
C ALA A 469 11.00 8.35 -13.14
N SER A 470 11.37 9.39 -13.90
CA SER A 470 10.39 10.30 -14.52
C SER A 470 9.74 9.74 -15.78
N ALA A 471 10.31 8.69 -16.37
CA ALA A 471 9.81 8.05 -17.59
C ALA A 471 9.62 6.54 -17.36
N SER A 472 8.57 5.99 -17.96
CA SER A 472 8.35 4.54 -18.02
C SER A 472 9.47 3.87 -18.83
N GLY A 473 9.80 2.62 -18.49
CA GLY A 473 10.84 1.87 -19.20
C GLY A 473 12.28 2.22 -18.81
N VAL A 474 12.51 3.19 -17.91
CA VAL A 474 13.85 3.45 -17.36
C VAL A 474 14.21 2.47 -16.24
N LEU A 475 13.27 2.25 -15.31
CA LEU A 475 13.37 1.27 -14.23
C LEU A 475 12.42 0.09 -14.48
N GLY A 476 12.61 -1.00 -13.74
CA GLY A 476 11.97 -2.30 -13.94
C GLY A 476 13.00 -3.36 -14.31
N GLU A 477 12.64 -4.64 -14.22
CA GLU A 477 13.51 -5.77 -14.55
C GLU A 477 13.97 -5.75 -16.02
N ASP A 478 13.08 -5.30 -16.90
CA ASP A 478 13.32 -5.11 -18.34
C ASP A 478 13.37 -3.64 -18.76
N GLY A 479 13.52 -2.72 -17.80
CA GLY A 479 13.78 -1.31 -18.10
C GLY A 479 15.22 -1.09 -18.57
N ALA A 480 15.52 0.11 -19.06
CA ALA A 480 16.84 0.51 -19.57
C ALA A 480 17.97 0.26 -18.56
N LEU A 481 17.75 0.58 -17.29
CA LEU A 481 18.73 0.34 -16.22
C LEU A 481 18.62 -1.04 -15.59
N ARG A 482 17.57 -1.81 -15.91
CA ARG A 482 17.26 -3.11 -15.30
C ARG A 482 17.34 -3.12 -13.76
N LEU A 483 16.91 -2.02 -13.15
CA LEU A 483 16.87 -1.82 -11.71
C LEU A 483 15.41 -1.81 -11.27
N ARG A 484 15.07 -2.64 -10.29
CA ARG A 484 13.71 -2.67 -9.76
C ARG A 484 13.35 -1.33 -9.12
N TYR A 485 12.09 -0.95 -9.27
CA TYR A 485 11.52 0.15 -8.50
C TYR A 485 11.63 -0.14 -7.00
N GLY A 486 12.09 0.84 -6.23
CA GLY A 486 12.20 0.71 -4.79
C GLY A 486 13.40 -0.11 -4.30
N ALA A 487 14.25 -0.62 -5.21
CA ALA A 487 15.43 -1.41 -4.86
C ALA A 487 16.28 -0.68 -3.80
N VAL A 488 16.67 -1.41 -2.75
CA VAL A 488 17.37 -0.89 -1.58
C VAL A 488 18.58 -1.76 -1.29
N ASN A 489 19.65 -1.17 -0.77
CA ASN A 489 20.86 -1.89 -0.34
C ASN A 489 20.66 -2.55 1.04
N ARG A 490 19.47 -3.10 1.27
CA ARG A 490 19.01 -3.73 2.49
C ARG A 490 18.08 -4.89 2.15
N LEU A 491 17.73 -5.68 3.16
CA LEU A 491 16.60 -6.59 3.04
C LEU A 491 15.31 -5.77 2.83
N ASP A 492 14.77 -5.87 1.62
CA ASP A 492 13.44 -5.44 1.22
C ASP A 492 12.39 -6.47 1.68
N THR A 493 11.71 -6.16 2.77
CA THR A 493 10.70 -7.05 3.35
C THR A 493 9.46 -7.24 2.46
N THR A 494 9.34 -6.51 1.36
CA THR A 494 8.23 -6.64 0.40
C THR A 494 8.54 -7.63 -0.72
N MET A 495 9.78 -8.11 -0.83
CA MET A 495 10.11 -9.20 -1.74
C MET A 495 9.62 -10.54 -1.22
N THR A 496 9.22 -11.36 -2.16
CA THR A 496 8.88 -12.77 -1.96
C THR A 496 10.14 -13.61 -1.71
N LEU A 497 9.96 -14.78 -1.07
CA LEU A 497 11.04 -15.73 -0.83
C LEU A 497 11.67 -16.22 -2.14
N ASP A 498 10.87 -16.41 -3.19
CA ASP A 498 11.33 -16.85 -4.50
C ASP A 498 12.17 -15.77 -5.21
N GLU A 499 11.74 -14.50 -5.15
CA GLU A 499 12.55 -13.39 -5.67
C GLU A 499 13.89 -13.28 -4.93
N TYR A 500 13.91 -13.57 -3.63
CA TYR A 500 15.16 -13.59 -2.86
C TYR A 500 16.07 -14.76 -3.20
N ALA A 501 15.50 -15.96 -3.34
CA ALA A 501 16.23 -17.16 -3.73
C ALA A 501 17.02 -16.95 -5.03
N ASN A 502 16.45 -16.16 -5.95
CA ASN A 502 17.02 -15.88 -7.26
C ASN A 502 17.87 -14.58 -7.33
N SER A 503 17.94 -13.77 -6.26
CA SER A 503 18.61 -12.46 -6.29
C SER A 503 19.78 -12.30 -5.31
N VAL A 504 19.95 -13.17 -4.32
CA VAL A 504 20.98 -13.03 -3.27
C VAL A 504 22.18 -13.94 -3.55
N SER A 505 23.37 -13.51 -3.15
CA SER A 505 24.61 -14.31 -3.18
C SER A 505 24.57 -15.60 -2.35
N THR A 506 23.47 -15.88 -1.64
CA THR A 506 23.23 -17.09 -0.86
C THR A 506 21.85 -17.58 -1.24
N GLU A 507 21.79 -18.54 -2.16
CA GLU A 507 20.54 -19.12 -2.65
C GLU A 507 19.73 -19.69 -1.47
N LEU A 508 18.45 -19.32 -1.37
CA LEU A 508 17.54 -19.95 -0.42
C LEU A 508 17.19 -21.35 -0.94
N SER A 509 17.42 -22.38 -0.14
CA SER A 509 17.08 -23.77 -0.45
C SER A 509 15.74 -24.14 0.17
N ALA A 510 14.83 -24.63 -0.67
CA ALA A 510 13.60 -25.28 -0.26
C ALA A 510 13.79 -26.79 -0.19
N THR A 511 13.02 -27.46 0.66
CA THR A 511 13.04 -28.92 0.83
C THR A 511 12.01 -29.62 -0.05
N GLU A 512 10.89 -28.96 -0.32
CA GLU A 512 9.73 -29.49 -1.03
C GLU A 512 9.13 -28.42 -1.95
N THR A 513 8.11 -28.80 -2.72
CA THR A 513 7.28 -27.87 -3.49
C THR A 513 5.81 -28.01 -3.10
N ASP A 514 5.04 -26.95 -3.25
CA ASP A 514 3.59 -26.99 -3.06
C ASP A 514 2.86 -27.66 -4.24
N ALA A 515 1.53 -27.70 -4.19
CA ALA A 515 0.71 -28.31 -5.23
C ALA A 515 0.85 -27.61 -6.61
N ASP A 516 1.31 -26.35 -6.60
CA ASP A 516 1.51 -25.51 -7.77
C ASP A 516 2.99 -25.55 -8.24
N GLY A 517 3.82 -26.40 -7.61
CA GLY A 517 5.23 -26.59 -7.96
C GLY A 517 6.17 -25.52 -7.41
N LYS A 518 5.71 -24.65 -6.50
CA LYS A 518 6.53 -23.58 -5.92
C LYS A 518 7.32 -24.06 -4.72
N PRO A 519 8.54 -23.55 -4.49
CA PRO A 519 9.37 -23.96 -3.36
C PRO A 519 8.68 -23.69 -2.00
N LEU A 520 8.74 -24.67 -1.09
CA LEU A 520 8.30 -24.56 0.29
C LEU A 520 9.51 -24.41 1.22
N TYR A 521 9.52 -23.32 1.98
CA TYR A 521 10.55 -22.98 2.96
C TYR A 521 10.04 -23.24 4.38
N GLU A 522 10.81 -24.00 5.15
CA GLU A 522 10.41 -24.45 6.48
C GLU A 522 11.42 -24.06 7.54
N LEU A 523 10.91 -23.60 8.69
CA LEU A 523 11.73 -23.31 9.87
C LEU A 523 10.98 -23.64 11.16
N ASN A 524 11.73 -23.86 12.23
CA ASN A 524 11.20 -24.11 13.56
C ASN A 524 11.53 -22.95 14.50
N VAL A 525 10.51 -22.40 15.16
CA VAL A 525 10.65 -21.36 16.19
C VAL A 525 10.14 -21.89 17.52
N ASN A 526 11.03 -22.02 18.51
CA ASN A 526 10.70 -22.47 19.87
C ASN A 526 9.94 -23.81 19.94
N GLY A 527 10.12 -24.69 18.94
CA GLY A 527 9.45 -25.98 18.82
C GLY A 527 8.26 -25.98 17.83
N LYS A 528 7.76 -24.81 17.42
CA LYS A 528 6.67 -24.65 16.45
C LYS A 528 7.24 -24.63 15.02
N ALA A 529 6.73 -25.50 14.15
CA ALA A 529 7.09 -25.51 12.74
C ALA A 529 6.26 -24.48 11.96
N PHE A 530 6.91 -23.79 11.03
CA PHE A 530 6.31 -22.90 10.05
C PHE A 530 6.72 -23.33 8.65
N THR A 531 5.78 -23.21 7.71
CA THR A 531 5.98 -23.52 6.29
C THR A 531 5.46 -22.34 5.47
N PHE A 532 6.28 -21.86 4.53
CA PHE A 532 5.97 -20.73 3.67
C PHE A 532 6.22 -21.10 2.20
N SER A 533 5.34 -20.68 1.31
CA SER A 533 5.54 -20.79 -0.14
C SER A 533 6.50 -19.70 -0.64
N GLY A 534 7.12 -19.94 -1.80
CA GLY A 534 7.97 -18.97 -2.49
C GLY A 534 7.31 -17.61 -2.74
N ASP A 535 5.98 -17.56 -2.87
CA ASP A 535 5.20 -16.33 -3.05
C ASP A 535 5.07 -15.48 -1.77
N ASN A 536 5.41 -16.02 -0.60
CA ASN A 536 5.26 -15.27 0.64
C ASN A 536 6.35 -14.19 0.73
N GLU A 537 5.94 -12.94 0.97
CA GLU A 537 6.86 -11.85 1.28
C GLU A 537 7.58 -12.08 2.61
N ILE A 538 8.83 -11.63 2.73
CA ILE A 538 9.57 -11.70 4.00
C ILE A 538 8.80 -11.02 5.14
N GLY A 539 8.15 -9.89 4.89
CA GLY A 539 7.31 -9.21 5.89
C GLY A 539 6.16 -10.09 6.38
N THR A 540 5.60 -10.92 5.51
CA THR A 540 4.57 -11.91 5.86
C THR A 540 5.15 -13.02 6.73
N VAL A 541 6.35 -13.52 6.42
CA VAL A 541 7.07 -14.51 7.26
C VAL A 541 7.27 -13.96 8.68
N LEU A 542 7.86 -12.77 8.82
CA LEU A 542 8.17 -12.16 10.11
C LEU A 542 6.91 -11.90 10.95
N SER A 543 5.85 -11.40 10.32
CA SER A 543 4.59 -11.11 11.01
C SER A 543 3.81 -12.37 11.38
N THR A 544 3.84 -13.41 10.54
CA THR A 544 3.22 -14.70 10.84
C THR A 544 3.83 -15.34 12.09
N ILE A 545 5.17 -15.35 12.17
CA ILE A 545 5.88 -15.87 13.36
C ILE A 545 5.57 -15.01 14.58
N SER A 546 5.64 -13.68 14.45
CA SER A 546 5.45 -12.76 15.58
C SER A 546 4.02 -12.71 16.13
N ASN A 547 3.04 -13.15 15.34
CA ASN A 547 1.63 -13.18 15.74
C ASN A 547 1.18 -14.57 16.23
N ASP A 548 2.04 -15.59 16.16
CA ASP A 548 1.76 -16.94 16.64
C ASP A 548 2.17 -17.07 18.13
N SER A 549 1.18 -17.29 19.01
CA SER A 549 1.42 -17.42 20.45
C SER A 549 2.26 -18.63 20.84
N ASP A 550 2.32 -19.68 19.99
CA ASP A 550 3.13 -20.87 20.24
C ASP A 550 4.60 -20.63 19.87
N ALA A 551 4.89 -19.70 18.96
CA ALA A 551 6.26 -19.26 18.68
C ALA A 551 6.86 -18.52 19.88
N GLY A 552 6.03 -17.71 20.57
CA GLY A 552 6.42 -17.02 21.81
C GLY A 552 7.57 -16.02 21.63
N VAL A 553 7.70 -15.45 20.42
CA VAL A 553 8.72 -14.46 20.08
C VAL A 553 8.14 -13.35 19.23
N ASN A 554 8.74 -12.17 19.33
CA ASN A 554 8.53 -11.04 18.44
C ASN A 554 9.80 -10.79 17.62
N ILE A 555 9.69 -10.84 16.29
CA ILE A 555 10.81 -10.64 15.35
C ILE A 555 10.65 -9.29 14.66
N GLN A 556 11.70 -8.48 14.70
CA GLN A 556 11.75 -7.19 14.04
C GLN A 556 13.00 -7.08 13.16
N TYR A 557 12.84 -6.54 11.97
CA TYR A 557 13.96 -6.20 11.09
C TYR A 557 14.30 -4.71 11.23
N SER A 558 15.59 -4.41 11.43
CA SER A 558 16.12 -3.05 11.48
C SER A 558 16.91 -2.78 10.21
N GLN A 559 16.39 -1.92 9.34
CA GLN A 559 17.09 -1.51 8.11
C GLN A 559 18.40 -0.79 8.40
N THR A 560 18.47 0.08 9.41
CA THR A 560 19.69 0.86 9.70
C THR A 560 20.86 -0.04 10.08
N SER A 561 20.60 -1.05 10.92
CA SER A 561 21.64 -2.00 11.35
C SER A 561 21.71 -3.25 10.48
N ASN A 562 20.79 -3.41 9.52
CA ASN A 562 20.61 -4.61 8.70
C ASN A 562 20.62 -5.91 9.52
N CYS A 563 19.88 -5.93 10.63
CA CYS A 563 19.80 -7.08 11.54
C CYS A 563 18.36 -7.39 11.92
N PHE A 564 18.09 -8.66 12.22
CA PHE A 564 16.91 -9.05 12.95
C PHE A 564 17.13 -8.95 14.45
N ARG A 565 16.10 -8.50 15.16
CA ARG A 565 16.02 -8.52 16.62
C ARG A 565 14.83 -9.37 17.03
N ILE A 566 15.13 -10.46 17.73
CA ILE A 566 14.17 -11.43 18.23
C ILE A 566 14.06 -11.24 19.74
N LEU A 567 12.84 -11.07 20.23
CA LEU A 567 12.51 -10.89 21.65
C LEU A 567 11.58 -12.03 22.07
N ALA A 568 11.91 -12.75 23.14
CA ALA A 568 10.95 -13.69 23.73
C ALA A 568 9.80 -12.92 24.39
N ASP A 569 8.57 -13.43 24.25
CA ASP A 569 7.40 -12.80 24.87
C ASP A 569 7.43 -12.96 26.39
N ASP A 570 7.94 -14.10 26.86
CA ASP A 570 8.14 -14.39 28.27
C ASP A 570 9.45 -13.82 28.82
N THR A 571 9.40 -13.35 30.08
CA THR A 571 10.58 -12.88 30.82
C THR A 571 11.11 -13.93 31.79
N GLY A 572 12.38 -13.85 32.14
CA GLY A 572 13.00 -14.76 33.11
C GLY A 572 13.45 -16.09 32.47
N ALA A 573 13.60 -17.13 33.28
CA ALA A 573 14.26 -18.38 32.85
C ALA A 573 13.46 -19.19 31.81
N GLN A 574 12.15 -18.95 31.69
CA GLN A 574 11.30 -19.58 30.68
C GLN A 574 11.35 -18.86 29.31
N GLY A 575 11.81 -17.61 29.26
CA GLY A 575 11.97 -16.86 28.02
C GLY A 575 13.07 -17.51 27.17
N ARG A 576 12.68 -18.21 26.10
CA ARG A 576 13.60 -18.91 25.20
C ARG A 576 13.46 -18.40 23.78
N ILE A 577 14.57 -18.42 23.05
CA ILE A 577 14.60 -18.16 21.61
C ILE A 577 15.37 -19.31 20.98
N SER A 578 14.75 -20.01 20.05
CA SER A 578 15.37 -21.03 19.22
C SER A 578 14.76 -20.93 17.84
N VAL A 579 15.57 -20.59 16.84
CA VAL A 579 15.20 -20.57 15.44
C VAL A 579 16.13 -21.55 14.73
N GLN A 580 15.56 -22.52 14.02
CA GLN A 580 16.31 -23.62 13.40
C GLN A 580 15.71 -23.94 12.04
N ASP A 581 16.55 -24.22 11.05
CA ASP A 581 16.10 -24.78 9.78
C ASP A 581 15.47 -26.15 9.98
N VAL A 582 14.51 -26.48 9.10
CA VAL A 582 13.94 -27.82 9.01
C VAL A 582 14.55 -28.53 7.80
N GLY A 583 15.07 -29.75 8.02
CA GLY A 583 15.65 -30.56 6.96
C GLY A 583 16.94 -29.96 6.37
N SER A 584 16.95 -29.74 5.06
CA SER A 584 18.04 -29.09 4.31
C SER A 584 17.71 -27.66 3.85
N GLY A 585 16.65 -27.06 4.42
CA GLY A 585 16.34 -25.65 4.22
C GLY A 585 17.38 -24.74 4.87
N ASN A 586 17.36 -23.46 4.51
CA ASN A 586 18.26 -22.43 5.04
C ASN A 586 17.57 -21.07 5.28
N LEU A 587 16.28 -21.08 5.63
CA LEU A 587 15.49 -19.86 5.86
C LEU A 587 15.72 -19.24 7.26
N ALA A 588 16.16 -20.03 8.25
CA ALA A 588 16.22 -19.67 9.66
C ALA A 588 17.24 -18.57 10.04
#